data_AF-A0ABD1CGV6-F1
#
_entry.id   AF-A0ABD1CGV6-F1
#
_cell.length_a   1.000
_cell.length_b   1.000
_cell.length_c   1.000
_cell.angle_alpha   90.00
_cell.angle_beta   90.00
_cell.angle_gamma   90.00
#
_symmetry.space_group_name_H-M   'P 1'
#
loop_
_entity.id
_entity.type
_entity.pdbx_description
1 polymer ?
#
loop_
_entity_poly.entity_id
_entity_poly.type
_entity_poly.pdbx_seq_one_letter_code
_entity_poly.pdbx_strand_id
1 'polypeptide(L)'
;MMADEVEEVYALLSRHRLTIIRELDQTNLIQILVKNSVINVEDEEQINSEVELEKRCDQLIEVVAKDGFEKFKQFCYAIETECSQLISDLINDKLSQSNEDSKEDTTALITDDYSMENGR
;
A
#
# COMPACT_ATOMS: atom_id res chain seq x y z
N MET A 1 -7.46 4.46 -15.59
CA MET A 1 -8.03 3.47 -14.64
C MET A 1 -7.01 2.45 -14.16
N MET A 2 -6.03 1.97 -14.95
CA MET A 2 -4.96 1.09 -14.42
C MET A 2 -3.72 1.86 -13.89
N ALA A 3 -3.40 3.02 -14.46
CA ALA A 3 -2.23 3.80 -14.03
C ALA A 3 -2.35 4.32 -12.58
N ASP A 4 -3.56 4.69 -12.15
CA ASP A 4 -3.86 5.06 -10.76
C ASP A 4 -3.52 3.93 -9.78
N GLU A 5 -3.88 2.69 -10.14
CA GLU A 5 -3.66 1.52 -9.27
C GLU A 5 -2.18 1.20 -9.12
N VAL A 6 -1.42 1.29 -10.21
CA VAL A 6 0.04 1.11 -10.22
C VAL A 6 0.71 2.17 -9.34
N GLU A 7 0.29 3.44 -9.49
CA GLU A 7 0.85 4.56 -8.71
C GLU A 7 0.52 4.42 -7.21
N GLU A 8 -0.71 4.04 -6.87
CA GLU A 8 -1.12 3.75 -5.49
C GLU A 8 -0.30 2.63 -4.86
N VAL A 9 -0.14 1.50 -5.56
CA VAL A 9 0.64 0.36 -5.06
C VAL A 9 2.10 0.74 -4.90
N TYR A 10 2.67 1.45 -5.88
CA TYR A 10 4.04 1.94 -5.81
C TYR A 10 4.25 2.87 -4.61
N ALA A 11 3.37 3.86 -4.42
CA ALA A 11 3.44 4.80 -3.31
C ALA A 11 3.32 4.10 -1.95
N LEU A 12 2.41 3.12 -1.82
CA LEU A 12 2.23 2.32 -0.60
C LEU A 12 3.50 1.54 -0.27
N LEU A 13 4.02 0.77 -1.22
CA LEU A 13 5.24 -0.03 -1.01
C LEU A 13 6.46 0.87 -0.73
N SER A 14 6.56 2.01 -1.40
CA SER A 14 7.65 2.99 -1.21
C SER A 14 7.64 3.61 0.21
N ARG A 15 6.46 3.85 0.79
CA ARG A 15 6.33 4.30 2.21
C ARG A 15 6.90 3.27 3.18
N HIS A 16 6.74 1.99 2.88
CA HIS A 16 7.23 0.88 3.70
C HIS A 16 8.59 0.33 3.24
N ARG A 17 9.34 1.07 2.40
CA ARG A 17 10.62 0.59 1.84
C ARG A 17 11.61 0.12 2.91
N LEU A 18 11.67 0.80 4.05
CA LEU A 18 12.61 0.45 5.12
C LEU A 18 12.31 -0.93 5.71
N THR A 19 11.03 -1.26 5.87
CA THR A 19 10.60 -2.59 6.32
C THR A 19 10.90 -3.63 5.26
N ILE A 20 10.66 -3.34 3.98
CA ILE A 20 10.97 -4.25 2.86
C ILE A 20 12.47 -4.52 2.76
N ILE A 21 13.31 -3.47 2.83
CA ILE A 21 14.78 -3.59 2.83
C ILE A 21 15.24 -4.47 3.99
N ARG A 22 14.64 -4.29 5.17
CA ARG A 22 14.96 -5.10 6.34
C ARG A 22 14.58 -6.56 6.11
N GLU A 23 13.40 -6.86 5.59
CA GLU A 23 13.01 -8.24 5.28
C GLU A 23 13.85 -8.85 4.14
N LEU A 24 14.33 -8.04 3.18
CA LEU A 24 15.27 -8.48 2.14
C LEU A 24 16.64 -8.88 2.69
N ASP A 25 17.08 -8.25 3.78
CA ASP A 25 18.34 -8.55 4.46
C ASP A 25 18.18 -9.69 5.48
N GLN A 26 17.09 -9.68 6.23
CA GLN A 26 16.83 -10.60 7.33
C GLN A 26 16.16 -11.91 6.89
N THR A 27 15.56 -11.96 5.70
CA THR A 27 14.76 -13.09 5.22
C THR A 27 14.97 -13.31 3.72
N ASN A 28 14.65 -14.52 3.23
CA ASN A 28 14.73 -14.85 1.80
C ASN A 28 13.49 -14.34 1.03
N LEU A 29 13.15 -13.05 1.19
CA LEU A 29 11.93 -12.46 0.62
C LEU A 29 11.82 -12.71 -0.89
N ILE A 30 12.92 -12.53 -1.63
CA ILE A 30 12.96 -12.77 -3.08
C ILE A 30 12.59 -14.21 -3.44
N GLN A 31 13.17 -15.21 -2.77
CA GLN A 31 12.83 -16.62 -3.04
C GLN A 31 11.38 -16.94 -2.74
N ILE A 32 10.82 -16.37 -1.66
CA ILE A 32 9.42 -16.57 -1.29
C ILE A 32 8.50 -16.03 -2.40
N LEU A 33 8.83 -14.86 -2.94
CA LEU A 33 8.06 -14.24 -4.02
C LEU A 33 8.13 -15.04 -5.33
N VAL A 34 9.31 -15.59 -5.67
CA VAL A 34 9.46 -16.50 -6.82
C VAL A 34 8.64 -17.77 -6.62
N LYS A 35 8.75 -18.39 -5.44
CA LYS A 35 8.03 -19.64 -5.11
C LYS A 35 6.51 -19.46 -5.19
N ASN A 36 6.00 -18.28 -4.83
CA ASN A 36 4.58 -17.94 -4.91
C ASN A 36 4.18 -17.34 -6.28
N SER A 37 5.07 -17.34 -7.28
CA SER A 37 4.83 -16.79 -8.62
C SER A 37 4.48 -15.29 -8.66
N VAL A 38 4.85 -14.55 -7.60
CA VAL A 38 4.68 -13.09 -7.55
C VAL A 38 5.66 -12.43 -8.50
N ILE A 39 6.92 -12.89 -8.50
CA ILE A 39 7.96 -12.49 -9.44
C ILE A 39 8.49 -13.73 -10.16
N ASN A 40 9.11 -13.56 -11.33
CA ASN A 40 9.71 -14.67 -12.06
C ASN A 40 11.22 -14.81 -11.73
N VAL A 41 11.85 -15.84 -12.28
CA VAL A 41 13.29 -16.10 -12.06
C VAL A 41 14.16 -15.00 -12.68
N GLU A 42 13.73 -14.39 -13.79
CA GLU A 42 14.46 -13.29 -14.43
C GLU A 42 14.47 -12.03 -13.54
N ASP A 43 13.33 -11.72 -12.90
CA ASP A 43 13.19 -10.62 -11.94
C ASP A 43 14.06 -10.90 -10.71
N GLU A 44 14.08 -12.14 -10.21
CA GLU A 44 14.98 -12.57 -9.12
C GLU A 44 16.45 -12.36 -9.46
N GLU A 45 16.89 -12.77 -10.66
CA GLU A 45 18.27 -12.60 -11.09
C GLU A 45 18.64 -11.12 -11.22
N GLN A 46 17.75 -10.28 -11.75
CA GLN A 46 17.98 -8.83 -11.82
C GLN A 46 18.11 -8.20 -10.44
N ILE A 47 17.16 -8.50 -9.54
CA ILE A 47 17.17 -7.98 -8.17
C ILE A 47 18.44 -8.45 -7.43
N ASN A 48 18.81 -9.72 -7.56
CA ASN A 48 20.04 -10.23 -6.92
C ASN A 48 21.33 -9.69 -7.57
N SER A 49 21.28 -9.26 -8.84
CA SER A 49 22.43 -8.66 -9.52
C SER A 49 22.76 -7.27 -8.98
N GLU A 50 21.83 -6.57 -8.34
CA GLU A 50 22.09 -5.30 -7.69
C GLU A 50 22.93 -5.49 -6.42
N VAL A 51 23.90 -4.61 -6.20
CA VAL A 51 24.79 -4.65 -5.02
C VAL A 51 24.16 -3.97 -3.81
N GLU A 52 23.31 -2.98 -4.05
CA GLU A 52 22.70 -2.14 -3.01
C GLU A 52 21.31 -2.67 -2.67
N LEU A 53 21.05 -2.95 -1.39
CA LEU A 53 19.73 -3.39 -0.91
C LEU A 53 18.62 -2.39 -1.24
N GLU A 54 18.93 -1.08 -1.26
CA GLU A 54 17.97 -0.05 -1.66
C GLU A 54 17.51 -0.26 -3.11
N LYS A 55 18.44 -0.50 -4.04
CA LYS A 55 18.09 -0.79 -5.44
C LYS A 55 17.33 -2.09 -5.61
N ARG A 56 17.68 -3.12 -4.83
CA ARG A 56 16.92 -4.38 -4.80
C ARG A 56 15.47 -4.14 -4.42
N CYS A 57 15.26 -3.33 -3.39
CA CYS A 57 13.95 -2.94 -2.94
C CYS A 57 13.21 -2.14 -4.01
N ASP A 58 13.83 -1.12 -4.61
CA ASP A 58 13.20 -0.31 -5.65
C ASP A 58 12.75 -1.15 -6.85
N GLN A 59 13.60 -2.08 -7.32
CA GLN A 59 13.25 -3.01 -8.40
C GLN A 59 12.09 -3.92 -8.00
N LEU A 60 12.11 -4.47 -6.78
CA LEU A 60 11.02 -5.30 -6.30
C LEU A 60 9.69 -4.55 -6.27
N ILE A 61 9.71 -3.31 -5.77
CA ILE A 61 8.53 -2.45 -5.71
C ILE A 61 8.00 -2.18 -7.12
N GLU A 62 8.88 -1.89 -8.07
CA GLU A 62 8.48 -1.64 -9.45
C GLU A 62 7.83 -2.89 -10.09
N VAL A 63 8.42 -4.07 -9.90
CA VAL A 63 7.88 -5.34 -10.42
C VAL A 63 6.50 -5.64 -9.82
N VAL A 64 6.33 -5.45 -8.51
CA VAL A 64 5.05 -5.68 -7.84
C VAL A 64 4.01 -4.62 -8.24
N ALA A 65 4.40 -3.36 -8.37
CA ALA A 65 3.49 -2.28 -8.74
C ALA A 65 3.03 -2.36 -10.20
N LYS A 66 3.83 -2.96 -11.08
CA LYS A 66 3.59 -3.02 -12.54
C LYS A 66 2.20 -3.50 -12.96
N ASP A 67 1.66 -4.47 -12.22
CA ASP A 67 0.35 -5.09 -12.47
C ASP A 67 -0.72 -4.61 -11.46
N GLY A 68 -0.44 -3.53 -10.73
CA GLY A 68 -1.33 -2.90 -9.78
C GLY A 68 -1.78 -3.84 -8.64
N PHE A 69 -3.06 -3.78 -8.30
CA PHE A 69 -3.59 -4.51 -7.13
C PHE A 69 -3.54 -6.02 -7.26
N GLU A 70 -3.55 -6.59 -8.47
CA GLU A 70 -3.53 -8.04 -8.65
C GLU A 70 -2.23 -8.63 -8.13
N LYS A 71 -1.12 -8.02 -8.54
CA LYS A 71 0.23 -8.42 -8.15
C LYS A 71 0.53 -8.07 -6.70
N PHE A 72 0.04 -6.92 -6.24
CA PHE A 72 0.07 -6.55 -4.82
C PHE A 72 -0.63 -7.56 -3.92
N LYS A 73 -1.82 -8.05 -4.31
CA LYS A 73 -2.51 -9.11 -3.54
C LYS A 73 -1.66 -10.36 -3.43
N GLN A 74 -1.10 -10.84 -4.55
CA GLN A 74 -0.23 -12.00 -4.54
C GLN A 74 1.01 -11.79 -3.68
N PHE A 75 1.61 -10.59 -3.74
CA PHE A 75 2.69 -10.18 -2.86
C PHE A 75 2.30 -10.32 -1.38
N CYS A 76 1.16 -9.74 -0.97
CA CYS A 76 0.64 -9.86 0.40
C CYS A 76 0.43 -11.32 0.80
N TYR A 77 -0.18 -12.15 -0.05
CA TYR A 77 -0.36 -13.58 0.22
C TYR A 77 0.97 -14.33 0.40
N ALA A 78 1.99 -13.99 -0.38
CA ALA A 78 3.30 -14.61 -0.26
C ALA A 78 4.00 -14.25 1.06
N ILE A 79 3.84 -13.00 1.52
CA ILE A 79 4.48 -12.51 2.74
C ILE A 79 3.66 -12.74 4.01
N GLU A 80 2.38 -13.13 3.92
CA GLU A 80 1.52 -13.28 5.10
C GLU A 80 2.03 -14.31 6.11
N THR A 81 2.73 -15.33 5.60
CA THR A 81 3.22 -16.47 6.38
C THR A 81 4.66 -16.27 6.86
N GLU A 82 5.50 -15.62 6.07
CA GLU A 82 6.94 -15.49 6.33
C GLU A 82 7.31 -14.11 6.93
N CYS A 83 6.60 -13.03 6.55
CA CYS A 83 6.87 -11.65 6.96
C CYS A 83 5.62 -11.00 7.57
N SER A 84 5.14 -11.56 8.68
CA SER A 84 3.90 -11.14 9.37
C SER A 84 3.92 -9.66 9.85
N GLN A 85 5.11 -9.12 10.12
CA GLN A 85 5.25 -7.71 10.49
C GLN A 85 5.04 -6.78 9.29
N LEU A 86 5.65 -7.11 8.14
CA LEU A 86 5.55 -6.33 6.91
C LEU A 86 4.11 -6.27 6.40
N ILE A 87 3.40 -7.41 6.37
CA ILE A 87 2.00 -7.44 5.95
C ILE A 87 1.11 -6.63 6.92
N SER A 88 1.36 -6.70 8.23
CA SER A 88 0.60 -5.95 9.23
C SER A 88 0.74 -4.45 9.00
N ASP A 89 1.97 -3.96 8.77
CA ASP A 89 2.22 -2.56 8.44
C ASP A 89 1.50 -2.13 7.16
N LEU A 90 1.55 -2.94 6.09
CA LEU A 90 0.88 -2.65 4.81
C LEU A 90 -0.65 -2.60 4.94
N ILE A 91 -1.26 -3.52 5.70
CA ILE A 91 -2.71 -3.55 5.93
C ILE A 91 -3.14 -2.36 6.80
N ASN A 92 -2.37 -2.00 7.81
CA ASN A 92 -2.66 -0.86 8.70
C ASN A 92 -2.59 0.50 7.95
N ASP A 93 -1.67 0.67 6.99
CA ASP A 93 -1.58 1.90 6.19
C ASP A 93 -2.76 2.00 5.18
N LYS A 94 -3.16 0.89 4.53
CA LYS A 94 -4.37 0.84 3.66
C LYS A 94 -5.69 1.05 4.40
N LEU A 95 -5.83 0.56 5.64
CA LEU A 95 -7.01 0.80 6.49
C LEU A 95 -7.15 2.27 6.89
N SER A 96 -6.04 2.98 7.02
CA SER A 96 -6.05 4.41 7.34
C SER A 96 -6.49 5.28 6.16
N GLN A 97 -6.23 4.85 4.92
CA GLN A 97 -6.67 5.56 3.71
C GLN A 97 -8.16 5.33 3.37
N SER A 98 -8.78 4.26 3.87
CA SER A 98 -10.20 3.96 3.63
C SER A 98 -11.16 4.63 4.63
N ASN A 99 -10.63 5.35 5.62
CA ASN A 99 -11.41 5.88 6.76
C ASN A 99 -11.59 7.41 6.78
N GLU A 100 -11.25 8.13 5.70
CA GLU A 100 -11.48 9.58 5.59
C GLU A 100 -12.64 9.92 4.62
N ASP A 101 -13.68 9.09 4.55
CA ASP A 101 -14.93 9.41 3.85
C ASP A 101 -16.12 9.36 4.81
N SER A 102 -16.11 10.25 5.81
CA SER A 102 -17.30 10.66 6.59
C SER A 102 -16.98 11.91 7.42
N LYS A 103 -16.58 13.02 6.78
CA LYS A 103 -16.88 14.34 7.34
C LYS A 103 -18.24 14.76 6.80
N GLU A 104 -19.28 14.21 7.41
CA GLU A 104 -20.65 14.69 7.26
C GLU A 104 -20.70 16.10 7.88
N ASP A 105 -20.54 17.12 7.04
CA ASP A 105 -20.76 18.52 7.40
C ASP A 105 -22.27 18.74 7.53
N THR A 106 -22.84 18.34 8.66
CA THR A 106 -24.25 18.59 9.00
C THR A 106 -24.34 19.82 9.91
N THR A 107 -23.96 21.00 9.37
CA THR A 107 -24.17 22.29 10.05
C THR A 107 -25.16 23.17 9.29
N ALA A 108 -26.44 22.77 9.19
CA ALA A 108 -27.49 23.66 8.70
C ALA A 108 -28.90 23.27 9.16
N LEU A 109 -29.16 23.22 10.47
CA LEU A 109 -30.52 23.39 11.02
C LEU A 109 -30.44 24.17 12.33
N ILE A 110 -30.17 25.47 12.25
CA ILE A 110 -30.65 26.40 13.28
C ILE A 110 -31.95 26.98 12.75
N THR A 111 -33.04 26.41 13.24
CA THR A 111 -34.38 26.97 13.17
C THR A 111 -34.43 28.22 14.04
N ASP A 112 -34.61 29.40 13.43
CA ASP A 112 -35.10 30.58 14.11
C ASP A 112 -36.07 31.34 13.19
N ASP A 113 -37.19 30.67 12.87
CA ASP A 113 -38.45 31.35 12.62
C ASP A 113 -39.10 31.54 13.99
N TYR A 114 -38.94 32.72 14.61
CA TYR A 114 -39.93 33.38 15.47
C TYR A 114 -39.37 34.73 15.95
N SER A 115 -39.74 35.80 15.26
CA SER A 115 -39.75 37.15 15.83
C SER A 115 -41.06 37.82 15.46
N MET A 116 -41.86 38.05 16.50
CA MET A 116 -43.23 38.55 16.44
C MET A 116 -43.32 39.88 15.69
N GLU A 117 -44.21 39.93 14.71
CA GLU A 117 -44.86 41.16 14.28
C GLU A 117 -45.82 41.61 15.39
N ASN A 118 -45.67 42.85 15.87
CA ASN A 118 -46.79 43.80 15.95
C ASN A 118 -46.29 45.19 16.32
N GLY A 119 -46.54 46.11 15.39
CA GLY A 119 -46.16 47.50 15.42
C GLY A 119 -46.95 48.37 16.40
N ARG A 120 -46.45 49.60 16.50
CA ARG A 120 -47.07 50.76 17.14
C ARG A 120 -48.44 51.11 16.58
#